data_AF-A0A2T4WGW2-F1
#
_entry.id   AF-A0A2T4WGW2-F1
#
_cell.length_a   1.000
_cell.length_b   1.000
_cell.length_c   1.000
_cell.angle_alpha   90.00
_cell.angle_beta   90.00
_cell.angle_gamma   90.00
#
_symmetry.space_group_name_H-M   'P 1'
#
loop_
_entity.id
_entity.type
_entity.pdbx_description
1 polymer ?
#
loop_
_entity_poly.entity_id
_entity_poly.type
_entity_poly.pdbx_seq_one_letter_code
_entity_poly.pdbx_strand_id
1 'polypeptide(L)'
;MAFKGDLRVSSIPELIRCADDLYGSFKIDRNIANFQSLKDYSLNSEEFAHLVGRAKQYLNLPKDLKSQKAEFPLGDSQLSQMVRAYYNLGNEVDIDLWDFYNLMTGANKSSYIDSAVDRVVDSHTFTLNLAHSLENRSHNWYL
;
A
#
# COMPACT_ATOMS: atom_id res chain seq x y z
N MET A 1 -8.65 -9.56 -12.45
CA MET A 1 -9.01 -8.13 -12.43
C MET A 1 -8.87 -7.65 -10.98
N ALA A 2 -8.36 -6.43 -10.77
CA ALA A 2 -8.12 -5.85 -9.44
C ALA A 2 -9.46 -5.55 -8.72
N PHE A 3 -9.37 -5.30 -7.41
CA PHE A 3 -10.47 -4.91 -6.54
C PHE A 3 -11.47 -3.96 -7.23
N LYS A 4 -12.77 -4.24 -7.06
CA LYS A 4 -13.86 -3.49 -7.69
C LYS A 4 -14.76 -2.93 -6.59
N GLY A 5 -14.52 -1.67 -6.21
CA GLY A 5 -15.17 -1.01 -5.08
C GLY A 5 -16.66 -0.69 -5.28
N ASP A 6 -17.13 -0.61 -6.53
CA ASP A 6 -18.55 -0.45 -6.86
C ASP A 6 -18.92 -1.36 -8.05
N LEU A 7 -20.06 -2.04 -7.94
CA LEU A 7 -20.59 -2.93 -8.99
C LEU A 7 -22.03 -2.51 -9.32
N ARG A 8 -22.18 -1.71 -10.39
CA ARG A 8 -23.49 -1.31 -10.91
C ARG A 8 -24.01 -2.36 -11.88
N VAL A 9 -25.16 -2.94 -11.56
CA VAL A 9 -25.83 -3.96 -12.38
C VAL A 9 -27.31 -3.64 -12.51
N SER A 10 -27.88 -3.98 -13.65
CA SER A 10 -29.27 -3.69 -14.03
C SER A 10 -30.18 -4.92 -13.94
N SER A 11 -29.62 -6.12 -13.72
CA SER A 11 -30.37 -7.37 -13.61
C SER A 11 -29.62 -8.45 -12.80
N ILE A 12 -30.36 -9.43 -12.28
CA ILE A 12 -29.79 -10.58 -11.55
C ILE A 12 -28.81 -11.41 -12.44
N PRO A 13 -29.11 -11.71 -13.71
CA PRO A 13 -28.17 -12.43 -14.57
C PRO A 13 -26.84 -11.67 -14.77
N GLU A 14 -26.90 -10.33 -14.87
CA GLU A 14 -25.71 -9.49 -14.97
C GLU A 14 -24.86 -9.55 -13.70
N LEU A 15 -25.50 -9.54 -12.52
CA LEU A 15 -24.82 -9.72 -11.23
C LEU A 15 -24.09 -11.05 -11.16
N ILE A 16 -24.74 -12.15 -11.55
CA ILE A 16 -24.14 -13.50 -11.53
C ILE A 16 -22.92 -13.55 -12.44
N ARG A 17 -23.03 -13.05 -13.67
CA ARG A 17 -21.90 -12.99 -14.60
C ARG A 17 -20.74 -12.17 -14.03
N CYS A 18 -21.01 -11.01 -13.45
CA CYS A 18 -19.96 -10.20 -12.83
C CYS A 18 -19.31 -10.88 -11.63
N ALA A 19 -20.07 -11.64 -10.84
CA ALA A 19 -19.52 -12.43 -9.74
C ALA A 19 -18.63 -13.56 -10.27
N ASP A 20 -19.09 -14.32 -11.28
CA ASP A 20 -18.31 -15.40 -11.90
C ASP A 20 -17.01 -14.87 -12.53
N ASP A 21 -17.07 -13.73 -13.22
CA ASP A 21 -15.88 -13.07 -13.78
C ASP A 21 -14.92 -12.60 -12.68
N LEU A 22 -15.43 -12.09 -11.56
CA LEU A 22 -14.63 -11.66 -10.42
C LEU A 22 -13.88 -12.85 -9.81
N TYR A 23 -14.58 -13.93 -9.49
CA TYR A 23 -13.98 -15.13 -8.90
C TYR A 23 -13.05 -15.83 -9.89
N GLY A 24 -13.45 -15.99 -11.15
CA GLY A 24 -12.66 -16.66 -12.18
C GLY A 24 -11.40 -15.88 -12.60
N SER A 25 -11.42 -14.55 -12.48
CA SER A 25 -10.26 -13.70 -12.78
C SER A 25 -9.34 -13.45 -11.59
N PHE A 26 -9.69 -13.92 -10.39
CA PHE A 26 -8.84 -13.82 -9.21
C PHE A 26 -7.69 -14.84 -9.30
N LYS A 27 -6.46 -14.35 -9.38
CA LYS A 27 -5.24 -15.18 -9.48
C LYS A 27 -4.54 -15.20 -8.12
N ILE A 28 -5.02 -16.07 -7.23
CA ILE A 28 -4.51 -16.18 -5.86
C ILE A 28 -3.01 -16.49 -5.82
N ASP A 29 -2.53 -17.40 -6.67
CA ASP A 29 -1.11 -17.81 -6.70
C ASP A 29 -0.19 -16.62 -7.03
N ARG A 30 -0.61 -15.76 -7.97
CA ARG A 30 0.15 -14.56 -8.31
C ARG A 30 0.18 -13.57 -7.14
N ASN A 31 -0.93 -13.40 -6.43
CA ASN A 31 -0.95 -12.52 -5.27
C ASN A 31 -0.04 -13.04 -4.15
N ILE A 32 -0.08 -14.35 -3.87
CA ILE A 32 0.81 -14.98 -2.88
C ILE A 32 2.28 -14.79 -3.28
N ALA A 33 2.63 -15.04 -4.55
CA ALA A 33 3.99 -14.84 -5.05
C ALA A 33 4.45 -13.38 -4.88
N ASN A 34 3.59 -12.41 -5.19
CA ASN A 34 3.90 -11.00 -5.00
C ASN A 34 4.18 -10.67 -3.52
N PHE A 35 3.36 -11.16 -2.59
CA PHE A 35 3.60 -10.96 -1.16
C PHE A 35 4.87 -11.64 -0.66
N GLN A 36 5.21 -12.81 -1.22
CA GLN A 36 6.46 -13.49 -0.91
C GLN A 36 7.67 -12.67 -1.37
N SER A 37 7.63 -12.10 -2.58
CA SER A 37 8.74 -11.28 -3.10
C SER A 37 8.99 -9.99 -2.33
N LEU A 38 8.03 -9.50 -1.53
CA LEU A 38 8.25 -8.32 -0.69
C LEU A 38 9.31 -8.56 0.39
N LYS A 39 9.57 -9.82 0.75
CA LYS A 39 10.61 -10.17 1.73
C LYS A 39 12.02 -10.07 1.16
N ASP A 40 12.17 -9.99 -0.16
CA ASP A 40 13.47 -9.90 -0.82
C ASP A 40 14.05 -8.48 -0.80
N TYR A 41 13.27 -7.50 -0.35
CA TYR A 41 13.63 -6.09 -0.29
C TYR A 41 13.39 -5.53 1.11
N SER A 42 14.33 -4.71 1.58
CA SER A 42 14.26 -4.11 2.91
C SER A 42 14.52 -2.61 2.87
N LEU A 43 14.03 -1.94 3.91
CA LEU A 43 14.37 -0.57 4.25
C LEU A 43 15.19 -0.60 5.53
N ASN A 44 16.34 0.07 5.53
CA ASN A 44 17.03 0.38 6.76
C ASN A 44 16.32 1.54 7.50
N SER A 45 16.75 1.79 8.74
CA SER A 45 16.14 2.82 9.59
C SER A 45 16.19 4.24 9.01
N GLU A 46 17.27 4.60 8.30
CA GLU A 46 17.41 5.91 7.63
C GLU A 46 16.47 6.02 6.42
N GLU A 47 16.37 4.97 5.61
CA GLU A 47 15.47 4.89 4.45
C GLU A 47 14.01 4.97 4.91
N PHE A 48 13.65 4.25 5.98
CA PHE A 48 12.32 4.36 6.58
C PHE A 48 12.02 5.78 7.07
N ALA A 49 12.96 6.41 7.77
CA ALA A 49 12.81 7.79 8.24
C ALA A 49 12.67 8.79 7.06
N HIS A 50 13.46 8.62 5.99
CA HIS A 50 13.36 9.41 4.77
C HIS A 50 11.96 9.27 4.14
N LEU A 51 11.50 8.03 3.98
CA LEU A 51 10.20 7.72 3.41
C LEU A 51 9.07 8.38 4.22
N VAL A 52 9.11 8.26 5.56
CA VAL A 52 8.13 8.90 6.45
C VAL A 52 8.14 10.41 6.29
N GLY A 53 9.32 11.02 6.17
CA GLY A 53 9.47 12.45 5.90
C GLY A 53 8.84 12.85 4.55
N ARG A 54 9.07 12.07 3.50
CA ARG A 54 8.49 12.28 2.16
C ARG A 54 6.98 12.07 2.15
N ALA A 55 6.47 11.09 2.87
CA ALA A 55 5.04 10.88 3.07
C ALA A 55 4.39 12.09 3.75
N LYS A 56 5.01 12.62 4.81
CA LYS A 56 4.52 13.83 5.49
C LYS A 56 4.53 15.06 4.56
N GLN A 57 5.58 15.21 3.75
CA GLN A 57 5.63 16.25 2.71
C GLN A 57 4.50 16.05 1.71
N TYR A 58 4.34 14.83 1.17
CA TYR A 58 3.30 14.49 0.20
C TYR A 58 1.93 14.93 0.69
N LEU A 59 1.55 14.60 1.92
CA LEU A 59 0.25 14.97 2.48
C LEU A 59 -0.03 16.47 2.44
N ASN A 60 1.02 17.29 2.55
CA ASN A 60 0.95 18.75 2.58
C ASN A 60 1.29 19.42 1.24
N LEU A 61 1.64 18.65 0.20
CA LEU A 61 1.95 19.22 -1.11
C LEU A 61 0.71 19.85 -1.77
N PRO A 62 0.89 20.96 -2.52
CA PRO A 62 -0.05 21.46 -3.51
C PRO A 62 -0.45 20.38 -4.53
N LYS A 63 -1.67 20.47 -5.07
CA LYS A 63 -2.24 19.44 -5.97
C LYS A 63 -1.41 19.19 -7.23
N ASP A 64 -0.85 20.25 -7.80
CA ASP A 64 0.04 20.26 -8.97
C ASP A 64 1.38 19.55 -8.73
N LEU A 65 1.90 19.59 -7.50
CA LEU A 65 3.12 18.87 -7.13
C LEU A 65 2.86 17.42 -6.71
N LYS A 66 1.65 17.13 -6.22
CA LYS A 66 1.19 15.77 -5.89
C LYS A 66 1.01 14.90 -7.13
N SER A 67 0.42 15.43 -8.18
CA SER A 67 0.11 14.67 -9.41
C SER A 67 1.33 14.09 -10.13
N GLN A 68 2.53 14.57 -9.80
CA GLN A 68 3.80 14.10 -10.35
C GLN A 68 4.45 12.98 -9.51
N LYS A 69 3.80 12.52 -8.43
CA LYS A 69 4.33 11.55 -7.48
C LYS A 69 3.36 10.39 -7.31
N ALA A 70 3.88 9.23 -6.92
CA ALA A 70 3.04 8.12 -6.49
C ALA A 70 2.17 8.56 -5.31
N GLU A 71 0.90 8.14 -5.31
CA GLU A 71 -0.02 8.49 -4.23
C GLU A 71 0.36 7.75 -2.94
N PHE A 72 0.48 8.51 -1.85
CA PHE A 72 0.69 7.93 -0.53
C PHE A 72 -0.67 7.53 0.09
N PRO A 73 -0.86 6.27 0.49
CA PRO A 73 -2.18 5.71 0.81
C PRO A 73 -2.71 6.10 2.20
N LEU A 74 -1.85 6.56 3.11
CA LEU A 74 -2.24 6.84 4.49
C LEU A 74 -2.43 8.34 4.74
N GLY A 75 -3.44 8.67 5.54
CA GLY A 75 -3.61 10.01 6.09
C GLY A 75 -2.65 10.31 7.25
N ASP A 76 -2.66 11.56 7.72
CA ASP A 76 -1.71 12.06 8.72
C ASP A 76 -1.72 11.29 10.05
N SER A 77 -2.92 10.99 10.54
CA SER A 77 -3.11 10.19 11.76
C SER A 77 -2.59 8.75 11.59
N GLN A 78 -2.86 8.14 10.44
CA GLN A 78 -2.42 6.77 10.16
C GLN A 78 -0.91 6.70 9.96
N LEU A 79 -0.30 7.68 9.29
CA LEU A 79 1.15 7.79 9.20
C LEU A 79 1.77 7.85 10.60
N SER A 80 1.18 8.62 11.52
CA SER A 80 1.63 8.68 12.91
C SER A 80 1.47 7.33 13.64
N GLN A 81 0.40 6.59 13.37
CA GLN A 81 0.19 5.25 13.93
C GLN A 81 1.21 4.23 13.38
N MET A 82 1.51 4.29 12.07
CA MET A 82 2.52 3.46 11.42
C MET A 82 3.90 3.67 12.06
N VAL A 83 4.29 4.93 12.29
CA VAL A 83 5.56 5.27 12.95
C VAL A 83 5.61 4.72 14.39
N ARG A 84 4.53 4.84 15.17
CA ARG A 84 4.48 4.25 16.52
C ARG A 84 4.61 2.72 16.46
N ALA A 85 3.94 2.09 15.51
CA ALA A 85 4.01 0.64 15.33
C ALA A 85 5.41 0.17 14.94
N TYR A 86 6.13 0.93 14.10
CA TYR A 86 7.53 0.66 13.76
C TYR A 86 8.42 0.67 15.00
N TYR A 87 8.34 1.71 15.85
CA TYR A 87 9.15 1.77 17.08
C TYR A 87 8.77 0.71 18.13
N ASN A 88 7.62 0.06 18.01
CA ASN A 88 7.29 -1.09 18.85
C ASN A 88 8.02 -2.38 18.42
N LEU A 89 8.55 -2.43 17.20
CA LEU A 89 9.40 -3.54 16.72
C LEU A 89 10.82 -3.45 17.30
N GLY A 90 11.29 -2.24 17.57
CA GLY A 90 12.60 -1.95 18.16
C GLY A 90 13.10 -0.56 17.77
N ASN A 91 14.25 -0.15 18.30
CA ASN A 91 14.90 1.08 17.89
C ASN A 91 15.75 0.83 16.64
N GLU A 92 15.57 1.65 15.60
CA GLU A 92 16.37 1.61 14.36
C GLU A 92 16.47 0.23 13.72
N VAL A 93 15.37 -0.53 13.74
CA VAL A 93 15.31 -1.87 13.14
C VAL A 93 15.13 -1.78 11.62
N ASP A 94 15.89 -2.57 10.89
CA ASP A 94 15.64 -2.80 9.47
C ASP A 94 14.37 -3.63 9.31
N ILE A 95 13.54 -3.29 8.32
CA ILE A 95 12.28 -3.98 8.04
C ILE A 95 12.23 -4.39 6.57
N ASP A 96 11.69 -5.58 6.28
CA ASP A 96 11.40 -5.95 4.91
C ASP A 96 10.13 -5.22 4.39
N LEU A 97 9.89 -5.24 3.07
CA LEU A 97 8.71 -4.57 2.52
C LEU A 97 7.40 -5.26 2.90
N TRP A 98 7.44 -6.53 3.35
CA TRP A 98 6.27 -7.20 3.90
C TRP A 98 5.92 -6.64 5.28
N ASP A 99 6.90 -6.43 6.15
CA ASP A 99 6.76 -5.73 7.42
C ASP A 99 6.27 -4.30 7.22
N PHE A 100 6.84 -3.57 6.26
CA PHE A 100 6.39 -2.22 5.90
C PHE A 100 4.91 -2.19 5.47
N TYR A 101 4.49 -3.12 4.60
CA TYR A 101 3.09 -3.27 4.20
C TYR A 101 2.18 -3.60 5.40
N ASN A 102 2.63 -4.45 6.33
CA ASN A 102 1.89 -4.76 7.55
C ASN A 102 1.77 -3.56 8.49
N LEU A 103 2.79 -2.71 8.58
CA LEU A 103 2.73 -1.46 9.34
C LEU A 103 1.69 -0.51 8.74
N MET A 104 1.65 -0.37 7.41
CA MET A 104 0.66 0.48 6.73
C MET A 104 -0.78 -0.02 6.94
N THR A 105 -1.03 -1.30 6.68
CA THR A 105 -2.37 -1.90 6.84
C THR A 105 -2.79 -2.02 8.30
N GLY A 106 -1.83 -2.18 9.22
CA GLY A 106 -2.06 -2.12 10.66
C GLY A 106 -2.54 -0.76 11.13
N ALA A 107 -1.96 0.33 10.62
CA ALA A 107 -2.40 1.70 10.89
C ALA A 107 -3.80 2.01 10.33
N ASN A 108 -4.29 1.19 9.41
CA ASN A 108 -5.60 1.35 8.81
C ASN A 108 -6.74 0.79 9.69
N LYS A 109 -6.45 -0.04 10.70
CA LYS A 109 -7.45 -0.72 11.55
C LYS A 109 -8.38 0.23 12.32
N SER A 110 -7.96 1.48 12.56
CA SER A 110 -8.78 2.50 13.24
C SER A 110 -9.66 3.31 12.28
N SER A 111 -9.73 2.95 10.99
CA SER A 111 -10.37 3.76 9.95
C SER A 111 -11.79 3.28 9.65
N TYR A 112 -12.62 4.15 9.08
CA TYR A 112 -13.97 3.80 8.65
C TYR A 112 -13.93 2.60 7.68
N ILE A 113 -14.76 1.59 7.96
CA ILE A 113 -14.79 0.27 7.28
C ILE A 113 -14.83 0.43 5.75
N ASP A 114 -15.59 1.40 5.25
CA ASP A 114 -15.81 1.58 3.80
C ASP A 114 -14.53 2.01 3.05
N SER A 115 -13.59 2.70 3.73
CA SER A 115 -12.31 3.11 3.13
C SER A 115 -11.16 2.15 3.45
N ALA A 116 -11.40 1.16 4.31
CA ALA A 116 -10.36 0.28 4.80
C ALA A 116 -9.83 -0.63 3.69
N VAL A 117 -10.71 -1.16 2.84
CA VAL A 117 -10.31 -2.07 1.75
C VAL A 117 -9.52 -1.34 0.67
N ASP A 118 -10.00 -0.17 0.24
CA ASP A 118 -9.30 0.69 -0.74
C ASP A 118 -7.87 0.96 -0.29
N ARG A 119 -7.69 1.42 0.96
CA ARG A 119 -6.36 1.73 1.50
C ARG A 119 -5.46 0.52 1.63
N VAL A 120 -6.00 -0.69 1.83
CA VAL A 120 -5.20 -1.93 1.84
C VAL A 120 -4.66 -2.20 0.43
N VAL A 121 -5.51 -2.04 -0.60
CA VAL A 121 -5.12 -2.19 -2.00
C VAL A 121 -4.10 -1.12 -2.41
N ASP A 122 -4.31 0.13 -2.01
CA ASP A 122 -3.39 1.23 -2.30
C ASP A 122 -2.06 1.04 -1.57
N SER A 123 -2.07 0.57 -0.32
CA SER A 123 -0.86 0.21 0.44
C SER A 123 -0.06 -0.90 -0.23
N HIS A 124 -0.73 -1.92 -0.76
CA HIS A 124 -0.07 -2.97 -1.51
C HIS A 124 0.56 -2.44 -2.79
N THR A 125 -0.19 -1.62 -3.55
CA THR A 125 0.30 -0.99 -4.79
C THR A 125 1.50 -0.09 -4.53
N PHE A 126 1.44 0.74 -3.48
CA PHE A 126 2.54 1.59 -3.06
C PHE A 126 3.79 0.77 -2.70
N THR A 127 3.62 -0.32 -1.94
CA THR A 127 4.72 -1.21 -1.56
C THR A 127 5.38 -1.88 -2.77
N LEU A 128 4.58 -2.36 -3.73
CA LEU A 128 5.10 -2.94 -4.97
C LEU A 128 5.90 -1.93 -5.80
N ASN A 129 5.47 -0.66 -5.83
CA ASN A 129 6.23 0.40 -6.51
C ASN A 129 7.58 0.64 -5.84
N LEU A 130 7.66 0.58 -4.51
CA LEU A 130 8.95 0.65 -3.79
C LEU A 130 9.83 -0.55 -4.13
N ALA A 131 9.27 -1.77 -4.09
CA ALA A 131 9.98 -3.00 -4.42
C ALA A 131 10.60 -2.92 -5.82
N HIS A 132 9.79 -2.50 -6.81
CA HIS A 132 10.26 -2.30 -8.18
C HIS A 132 11.38 -1.25 -8.26
N SER A 133 11.30 -0.17 -7.48
CA SER A 133 12.35 0.84 -7.46
C SER A 133 13.65 0.35 -6.83
N LEU A 134 13.58 -0.44 -5.77
CA LEU A 134 14.73 -1.06 -5.12
C LEU A 134 15.39 -2.11 -6.04
N GLU A 135 14.59 -2.98 -6.66
CA GLU A 135 15.05 -3.99 -7.62
C GLU A 135 15.81 -3.37 -8.79
N ASN A 136 15.22 -2.35 -9.41
CA ASN A 136 15.77 -1.71 -10.61
C ASN A 136 16.75 -0.57 -10.31
N ARG A 137 16.98 -0.23 -9.04
CA ARG A 137 17.75 0.95 -8.60
C ARG A 137 17.30 2.23 -9.31
N SER A 138 16.02 2.33 -9.58
CA SER A 138 15.43 3.49 -10.26
C SER A 138 15.17 4.60 -9.25
N HIS A 139 15.26 5.85 -9.68
CA HIS A 139 14.88 6.98 -8.83
C HIS A 139 13.43 6.84 -8.34
N ASN A 140 13.24 6.95 -7.03
CA ASN A 140 11.94 7.01 -6.38
C ASN A 140 11.97 8.19 -5.40
N TRP A 141 10.93 9.04 -5.42
CA TRP A 141 10.92 10.23 -4.58
C TRP A 141 10.78 9.91 -3.07
N TYR A 142 10.36 8.69 -2.72
CA TYR A 142 10.21 8.20 -1.35
C TYR A 142 11.43 7.45 -0.81
N LEU A 143 12.39 7.08 -1.67
CA LEU A 143 13.60 6.31 -1.33
C LEU A 143 14.86 7.14 -1.51
#